data_AF-A0A816HXI9-F1
#
_entry.id   AF-A0A816HXI9-F1
#
_cell.length_a   1.000
_cell.length_b   1.000
_cell.length_c   1.000
_cell.angle_alpha   90.00
_cell.angle_beta   90.00
_cell.angle_gamma   90.00
#
_symmetry.space_group_name_H-M   'P 1'
#
loop_
_entity.id
_entity.type
_entity.pdbx_description
1 polymer ?
#
loop_
_entity_poly.entity_id
_entity_poly.type
_entity_poly.pdbx_seq_one_letter_code
_entity_poly.pdbx_strand_id
1 'polypeptide(L)'
;MALALLSTPEELKRDKKGMNIVLNQLLQIVIDAAKSDRYRHDGFHVSEPLGVLVKMFVVEERTLDYVLCHAETQPSSDMHSTIRLFASLLFKFADVLKGTDRLEQFTLIALLNIFWSISFQEIYASELIQDQELIITIQKFVENDQEEEILEQYKPRSMEGVKEAAHGILHNLNRDNKNEIIVDKKNESLDALISNSIVGIQMKPSIMISYSHGDDVFCNKVLDLLTKQSNVFEIWIDRTHCQGVEDLWESIADGMEKASIIVCLLSSQYFESKSCRKEFIYATDSLKKKIVPVLIEHFEPKGWLGIRMTGMKYIRFRGLFESEQSKMTEFLNTILASFPSTKTPINENTSTQLPNHGTPPPSNHLMLPLSPPTHQSLSSFNTLATQSIPVVSQRPCNQWTSSNGDIHAWFAYHRLSTELRDLFDFQTGEEMLDYAQLLIKDCEKQMNIYARIFAKKYNGNDMPPHEFNRFAKALEQLLRDNPRSPMKTNPSTSNKSSTCTIL
;
A
#
# COMPACT_ATOMS: atom_id res chain seq x y z
N MET A 1 -10.92 16.53 9.19
CA MET A 1 -9.85 15.51 9.38
C MET A 1 -10.36 14.10 9.08
N ALA A 2 -11.20 13.48 9.92
CA ALA A 2 -11.74 12.13 9.64
C ALA A 2 -12.32 11.99 8.21
N LEU A 3 -13.08 12.97 7.72
CA LEU A 3 -13.56 13.00 6.33
C LEU A 3 -12.42 12.89 5.30
N ALA A 4 -11.37 13.71 5.38
CA ALA A 4 -10.24 13.65 4.46
C ALA A 4 -9.43 12.34 4.55
N LEU A 5 -9.38 11.68 5.72
CA LEU A 5 -8.76 10.36 5.87
C LEU A 5 -9.60 9.23 5.25
N LEU A 6 -10.92 9.41 5.20
CA LEU A 6 -11.90 8.45 4.67
C LEU A 6 -12.32 8.72 3.22
N SER A 7 -12.06 9.92 2.69
CA SER A 7 -12.38 10.32 1.32
C SER A 7 -11.46 9.63 0.31
N THR A 8 -12.06 8.99 -0.69
CA THR A 8 -11.35 8.46 -1.84
C THR A 8 -10.87 9.58 -2.77
N PRO A 9 -9.81 9.35 -3.57
CA PRO A 9 -9.29 10.33 -4.54
C PRO A 9 -10.34 10.83 -5.55
N GLU A 10 -11.39 10.05 -5.79
CA GLU A 10 -12.55 10.39 -6.61
C GLU A 10 -13.52 11.34 -5.91
N GLU A 11 -13.72 11.18 -4.59
CA GLU A 11 -14.54 12.07 -3.76
C GLU A 11 -13.85 13.43 -3.56
N LEU A 12 -12.52 13.42 -3.30
CA LEU A 12 -11.69 14.63 -3.23
C LEU A 12 -11.81 15.51 -4.50
N LYS A 13 -11.86 14.88 -5.69
CA LYS A 13 -11.98 15.57 -6.98
C LYS A 13 -13.36 16.15 -7.28
N ARG A 14 -14.43 15.63 -6.65
CA ARG A 14 -15.81 16.06 -6.88
C ARG A 14 -16.16 17.34 -6.12
N ASP A 15 -15.66 17.50 -4.89
CA ASP A 15 -15.88 18.70 -4.08
C ASP A 15 -14.57 19.49 -3.85
N LYS A 16 -14.05 20.10 -4.92
CA LYS A 16 -12.85 20.95 -4.84
C LYS A 16 -13.02 22.11 -3.84
N LYS A 17 -14.22 22.68 -3.71
CA LYS A 17 -14.44 23.85 -2.85
C LYS A 17 -14.43 23.46 -1.37
N GLY A 18 -15.13 22.39 -1.00
CA GLY A 18 -15.07 21.81 0.34
C GLY A 18 -13.66 21.35 0.68
N MET A 19 -12.95 20.73 -0.26
CA MET A 19 -11.56 20.32 -0.04
C MET A 19 -10.62 21.49 0.20
N ASN A 20 -10.70 22.57 -0.58
CA ASN A 20 -9.88 23.76 -0.34
C ASN A 20 -10.12 24.34 1.07
N ILE A 21 -11.37 24.41 1.53
CA ILE A 21 -11.70 24.85 2.90
C ILE A 21 -11.06 23.94 3.96
N VAL A 22 -11.10 22.61 3.76
CA VAL A 22 -10.46 21.65 4.66
C VAL A 22 -8.94 21.79 4.66
N LEU A 23 -8.31 22.03 3.51
CA LEU A 23 -6.86 22.22 3.37
C LEU A 23 -6.40 23.52 4.03
N ASN A 24 -7.16 24.61 3.85
CA ASN A 24 -6.92 25.89 4.53
C ASN A 24 -6.99 25.73 6.06
N GLN A 25 -8.01 25.01 6.57
CA GLN A 25 -8.14 24.70 7.99
C GLN A 25 -6.99 23.81 8.52
N LEU A 26 -6.58 22.79 7.76
CA LEU A 26 -5.45 21.93 8.13
C LEU A 26 -4.15 22.73 8.24
N LEU A 27 -3.83 23.58 7.25
CA LEU A 27 -2.62 24.40 7.30
C LEU A 27 -2.70 25.47 8.42
N GLN A 28 -3.87 26.09 8.63
CA GLN A 28 -4.07 27.03 9.74
C GLN A 28 -3.77 26.38 11.11
N ILE A 29 -4.25 25.15 11.33
CA ILE A 29 -3.96 24.41 12.57
C ILE A 29 -2.44 24.18 12.74
N VAL A 30 -1.73 23.83 11.66
CA VAL A 30 -0.26 23.63 11.71
C VAL A 30 0.47 24.95 11.96
N ILE A 31 0.01 26.06 11.35
CA ILE A 31 0.50 27.42 11.60
C ILE A 31 0.32 27.81 13.08
N ASP A 32 -0.83 27.51 13.69
CA ASP A 32 -1.10 27.85 15.09
C ASP A 32 -0.37 26.93 16.08
N ALA A 33 -0.13 25.66 15.69
CA ALA A 33 0.71 24.72 16.42
C ALA A 33 2.20 25.11 16.44
N ALA A 34 2.73 25.67 15.35
CA ALA A 34 4.10 26.20 15.33
C ALA A 34 4.29 27.36 16.32
N LYS A 35 3.23 28.15 16.58
CA LYS A 35 3.24 29.30 17.50
C LYS A 35 3.01 28.94 18.97
N SER A 36 2.57 27.72 19.31
CA SER A 36 2.14 27.38 20.68
C SER A 36 2.39 25.92 21.06
N ASP A 37 3.13 25.70 22.14
CA ASP A 37 3.40 24.37 22.70
C ASP A 37 2.17 23.63 23.21
N ARG A 38 1.01 24.29 23.31
CA ARG A 38 -0.27 23.63 23.63
C ARG A 38 -0.58 22.47 22.69
N TYR A 39 -0.25 22.59 21.41
CA TYR A 39 -0.44 21.52 20.42
C TYR A 39 0.56 20.35 20.56
N ARG A 40 1.42 20.36 21.59
CA ARG A 40 2.21 19.21 22.05
C ARG A 40 1.57 18.44 23.21
N HIS A 41 0.67 19.05 23.98
CA HIS A 41 0.26 18.53 25.29
C HIS A 41 -1.26 18.56 25.55
N ASP A 42 -2.02 19.40 24.84
CA ASP A 42 -3.47 19.44 24.90
C ASP A 42 -4.09 18.36 23.97
N GLY A 43 -5.39 18.07 24.15
CA GLY A 43 -6.10 16.96 23.50
C GLY A 43 -6.32 17.03 21.98
N PHE A 44 -5.53 17.81 21.25
CA PHE A 44 -5.52 17.88 19.80
C PHE A 44 -4.11 18.21 19.30
N HIS A 45 -3.34 17.16 19.01
CA HIS A 45 -1.90 17.25 18.75
C HIS A 45 -1.58 17.57 17.28
N VAL A 46 -0.48 18.27 17.03
CA VAL A 46 -0.06 18.67 15.66
C VAL A 46 0.24 17.47 14.73
N SER A 47 0.50 16.30 15.30
CA SER A 47 0.67 15.04 14.55
C SER A 47 -0.52 14.70 13.67
N GLU A 48 -1.75 14.92 14.16
CA GLU A 48 -2.96 14.55 13.42
C GLU A 48 -3.13 15.31 12.10
N PRO A 49 -3.14 16.66 12.04
CA PRO A 49 -3.29 17.38 10.77
C PRO A 49 -2.11 17.12 9.82
N LEU A 50 -0.88 16.97 10.33
CA LEU A 50 0.28 16.59 9.52
C LEU A 50 0.11 15.19 8.90
N GLY A 51 -0.42 14.23 9.65
CA GLY A 51 -0.74 12.89 9.13
C GLY A 51 -1.80 12.90 8.03
N VAL A 52 -2.81 13.77 8.14
CA VAL A 52 -3.79 13.99 7.06
C VAL A 52 -3.10 14.56 5.81
N LEU A 53 -2.26 15.58 5.98
CA LEU A 53 -1.54 16.21 4.85
C LEU A 53 -0.65 15.19 4.12
N VAL A 54 0.09 14.33 4.83
CA VAL A 54 0.89 13.26 4.21
C VAL A 54 0.02 12.36 3.31
N LYS A 55 -1.11 11.86 3.81
CA LYS A 55 -1.99 10.99 3.01
C LYS A 55 -2.47 11.69 1.74
N MET A 56 -2.85 12.98 1.85
CA MET A 56 -3.31 13.76 0.71
C MET A 56 -2.21 14.03 -0.32
N PHE A 57 -0.98 14.34 0.12
CA PHE A 57 0.15 14.64 -0.77
C PHE A 57 0.70 13.42 -1.53
N VAL A 58 0.51 12.21 -1.00
CA VAL A 58 0.76 10.97 -1.74
C VAL A 58 -0.25 10.79 -2.86
N VAL A 59 -1.54 10.95 -2.53
CA VAL A 59 -2.69 10.64 -3.37
C VAL A 59 -2.84 11.61 -4.54
N GLU A 60 -2.69 12.92 -4.29
CA GLU A 60 -2.97 13.95 -5.30
C GLU A 60 -1.91 15.06 -5.27
N GLU A 61 -1.06 15.06 -6.29
CA GLU A 61 0.00 16.06 -6.52
C GLU A 61 -0.52 17.51 -6.49
N ARG A 62 -1.78 17.74 -6.92
CA ARG A 62 -2.43 19.05 -6.89
C ARG A 62 -2.80 19.53 -5.48
N THR A 63 -2.98 18.62 -4.53
CA THR A 63 -3.28 18.97 -3.14
C THR A 63 -2.04 19.50 -2.43
N LEU A 64 -0.86 18.96 -2.78
CA LEU A 64 0.42 19.52 -2.35
C LEU A 64 0.60 20.95 -2.86
N ASP A 65 0.45 21.18 -4.17
CA ASP A 65 0.58 22.51 -4.76
C ASP A 65 -0.48 23.50 -4.24
N TYR A 66 -1.70 23.04 -3.96
CA TYR A 66 -2.70 23.90 -3.31
C TYR A 66 -2.25 24.33 -1.90
N VAL A 67 -1.77 23.38 -1.07
CA VAL A 67 -1.35 23.70 0.30
C VAL A 67 -0.11 24.59 0.34
N LEU A 68 0.86 24.37 -0.55
CA LEU A 68 2.08 25.21 -0.60
C LEU A 68 1.81 26.60 -1.18
N CYS A 69 1.08 26.70 -2.29
CA CYS A 69 1.06 27.92 -3.11
C CYS A 69 -0.26 28.71 -3.01
N HIS A 70 -1.35 28.12 -2.53
CA HIS A 70 -2.71 28.65 -2.71
C HIS A 70 -3.61 28.59 -1.45
N ALA A 71 -3.09 28.14 -0.30
CA ALA A 71 -3.88 27.98 0.90
C ALA A 71 -4.22 29.33 1.56
N GLU A 72 -5.50 29.56 1.85
CA GLU A 72 -6.00 30.80 2.45
C GLU A 72 -5.89 30.72 3.99
N THR A 73 -4.77 31.19 4.52
CA THR A 73 -4.42 31.13 5.96
C THR A 73 -4.20 32.52 6.57
N GLN A 74 -4.02 32.58 7.90
CA GLN A 74 -3.74 33.78 8.69
C GLN A 74 -2.55 33.55 9.66
N PRO A 75 -1.39 34.22 9.45
CA PRO A 75 -1.07 35.10 8.32
C PRO A 75 -1.08 34.34 6.99
N SER A 76 -1.23 35.05 5.88
CA SER A 76 -1.22 34.47 4.53
C SER A 76 0.08 33.71 4.26
N SER A 77 -0.04 32.45 3.86
CA SER A 77 1.08 31.58 3.47
C SER A 77 1.30 31.54 1.96
N ASP A 78 2.56 31.42 1.58
CA ASP A 78 3.04 31.13 0.22
C ASP A 78 3.99 29.91 0.27
N MET A 79 4.54 29.51 -0.88
CA MET A 79 5.42 28.34 -0.98
C MET A 79 6.60 28.42 0.01
N HIS A 80 7.31 29.55 0.04
CA HIS A 80 8.49 29.79 0.86
C HIS A 80 8.16 29.71 2.35
N SER A 81 7.12 30.43 2.79
CA SER A 81 6.70 30.47 4.19
C SER A 81 6.08 29.14 4.66
N THR A 82 5.42 28.39 3.77
CA THR A 82 4.88 27.06 4.08
C THR A 82 5.99 26.01 4.22
N ILE A 83 6.99 26.03 3.33
CA ILE A 83 8.17 25.16 3.44
C ILE A 83 8.96 25.49 4.71
N ARG A 84 9.19 26.77 5.00
CA ARG A 84 9.85 27.23 6.24
C ARG A 84 9.05 26.88 7.51
N LEU A 85 7.72 26.91 7.45
CA LEU A 85 6.87 26.44 8.55
C LEU A 85 7.14 24.96 8.86
N PHE A 86 7.10 24.08 7.84
CA PHE A 86 7.40 22.66 8.03
C PHE A 86 8.85 22.44 8.49
N ALA A 87 9.82 23.23 8.02
CA ALA A 87 11.22 23.14 8.46
C ALA A 87 11.37 23.54 9.94
N SER A 88 10.76 24.65 10.35
CA SER A 88 10.78 25.12 11.75
C SER A 88 10.16 24.10 12.71
N LEU A 89 9.10 23.39 12.27
CA LEU A 89 8.54 22.28 13.01
C LEU A 89 9.50 21.09 13.04
N LEU A 90 10.11 20.72 11.90
CA LEU A 90 11.07 19.61 11.84
C LEU A 90 12.22 19.82 12.84
N PHE A 91 12.83 21.02 12.87
CA PHE A 91 13.87 21.37 13.82
C PHE A 91 13.40 21.23 15.28
N LYS A 92 12.18 21.68 15.58
CA LYS A 92 11.58 21.60 16.92
C LYS A 92 11.37 20.15 17.42
N PHE A 93 11.19 19.20 16.50
CA PHE A 93 10.96 17.78 16.81
C PHE A 93 12.16 16.87 16.47
N ALA A 94 13.30 17.41 16.03
CA ALA A 94 14.41 16.61 15.51
C ALA A 94 15.09 15.71 16.56
N ASP A 95 15.25 16.19 17.80
CA ASP A 95 15.90 15.44 18.89
C ASP A 95 14.99 14.38 19.56
N VAL A 96 13.72 14.29 19.16
CA VAL A 96 12.68 13.51 19.88
C VAL A 96 12.85 11.99 19.74
N LEU A 97 13.66 11.50 18.80
CA LEU A 97 13.93 10.05 18.67
C LEU A 97 14.57 9.45 19.94
N LYS A 98 15.21 10.28 20.76
CA LYS A 98 15.76 9.92 22.08
C LYS A 98 14.73 9.93 23.22
N GLY A 99 13.49 10.33 22.93
CA GLY A 99 12.39 10.47 23.88
C GLY A 99 11.30 9.42 23.69
N THR A 100 10.46 9.23 24.70
CA THR A 100 9.39 8.23 24.71
C THR A 100 8.03 8.75 24.22
N ASP A 101 7.95 10.00 23.73
CA ASP A 101 6.66 10.57 23.30
C ASP A 101 6.28 10.14 21.88
N ARG A 102 5.30 9.24 21.86
CA ARG A 102 4.71 8.65 20.65
C ARG A 102 4.11 9.67 19.68
N LEU A 103 3.53 10.76 20.18
CA LEU A 103 2.89 11.77 19.33
C LEU A 103 3.93 12.70 18.72
N GLU A 104 4.98 13.04 19.48
CA GLU A 104 6.10 13.83 18.97
C GLU A 104 6.94 13.04 17.94
N GLN A 105 7.20 11.75 18.18
CA GLN A 105 7.84 10.86 17.18
C GLN A 105 7.01 10.77 15.89
N PHE A 106 5.69 10.62 15.98
CA PHE A 106 4.81 10.64 14.81
C PHE A 106 4.86 11.98 14.06
N THR A 107 4.92 13.11 14.78
CA THR A 107 5.08 14.44 14.16
C THR A 107 6.36 14.51 13.32
N LEU A 108 7.49 14.05 13.85
CA LEU A 108 8.77 13.99 13.12
C LEU A 108 8.65 13.13 11.85
N ILE A 109 8.11 11.91 11.98
CA ILE A 109 7.87 10.99 10.85
C ILE A 109 6.98 11.65 9.80
N ALA A 110 5.90 12.32 10.21
CA ALA A 110 4.97 13.00 9.31
C ALA A 110 5.65 14.18 8.56
N LEU A 111 6.51 14.95 9.24
CA LEU A 111 7.23 16.08 8.64
C LEU A 111 8.27 15.63 7.60
N LEU A 112 9.10 14.62 7.92
CA LEU A 112 10.00 14.00 6.95
C LEU A 112 9.22 13.46 5.74
N ASN A 113 8.07 12.85 6.00
CA ASN A 113 7.18 12.40 4.94
C ASN A 113 6.60 13.55 4.10
N ILE A 114 6.25 14.70 4.68
CA ILE A 114 5.85 15.90 3.93
C ILE A 114 7.01 16.37 3.04
N PHE A 115 8.22 16.51 3.58
CA PHE A 115 9.40 16.89 2.80
C PHE A 115 9.70 15.93 1.66
N TRP A 116 9.53 14.62 1.87
CA TRP A 116 9.70 13.66 0.79
C TRP A 116 8.63 13.84 -0.29
N SER A 117 7.38 14.08 0.08
CA SER A 117 6.31 14.45 -0.86
C SER A 117 6.63 15.74 -1.65
N ILE A 118 7.23 16.76 -1.03
CA ILE A 118 7.69 17.99 -1.70
C ILE A 118 8.82 17.67 -2.69
N SER A 119 9.81 16.88 -2.29
CA SER A 119 10.98 16.54 -3.12
C SER A 119 10.67 15.76 -4.41
N PHE A 120 9.48 15.16 -4.54
CA PHE A 120 9.05 14.54 -5.81
C PHE A 120 8.73 15.57 -6.91
N GLN A 121 8.56 16.85 -6.56
CA GLN A 121 8.22 17.92 -7.49
C GLN A 121 9.44 18.80 -7.75
N GLU A 122 9.98 18.74 -8.98
CA GLU A 122 11.17 19.49 -9.42
C GLU A 122 11.02 21.01 -9.18
N ILE A 123 9.79 21.53 -9.31
CA ILE A 123 9.46 22.95 -9.08
C ILE A 123 9.74 23.45 -7.66
N TYR A 124 9.87 22.57 -6.65
CA TYR A 124 10.18 22.94 -5.27
C TYR A 124 11.61 22.56 -4.85
N ALA A 125 12.38 21.88 -5.71
CA ALA A 125 13.70 21.35 -5.35
C ALA A 125 14.69 22.47 -4.98
N SER A 126 14.66 23.60 -5.70
CA SER A 126 15.53 24.74 -5.45
C SER A 126 15.32 25.38 -4.07
N GLU A 127 14.08 25.44 -3.58
CA GLU A 127 13.76 25.96 -2.24
C GLU A 127 14.33 25.03 -1.15
N LEU A 128 14.15 23.71 -1.31
CA LEU A 128 14.67 22.73 -0.37
C LEU A 128 16.21 22.68 -0.33
N ILE A 129 16.87 22.84 -1.48
CA ILE A 129 18.34 22.83 -1.60
C ILE A 129 18.97 24.10 -1.00
N GLN A 130 18.27 25.23 -1.02
CA GLN A 130 18.78 26.49 -0.46
C GLN A 130 18.73 26.52 1.08
N ASP A 131 17.88 25.72 1.72
CA ASP A 131 17.81 25.60 3.17
C ASP A 131 18.89 24.62 3.70
N GLN A 132 20.08 25.15 3.95
CA GLN A 132 21.22 24.37 4.47
C GLN A 132 20.93 23.72 5.82
N GLU A 133 20.14 24.36 6.70
CA GLU A 133 19.81 23.81 8.03
C GLU A 133 18.87 22.61 7.90
N LEU A 134 17.91 22.67 6.96
CA LEU A 134 17.05 21.55 6.58
C LEU A 134 17.87 20.38 6.02
N ILE A 135 18.76 20.62 5.05
CA ILE A 135 19.58 19.56 4.46
C ILE A 135 20.49 18.89 5.50
N ILE A 136 21.19 19.67 6.33
CA ILE A 136 22.04 19.15 7.41
C ILE A 136 21.21 18.35 8.43
N THR A 137 19.99 18.79 8.75
CA THR A 137 19.09 18.07 9.66
C THR A 137 18.64 16.74 9.05
N ILE A 138 18.33 16.70 7.75
CA ILE A 138 17.94 15.47 7.06
C ILE A 138 19.13 14.49 6.95
N GLN A 139 20.35 14.98 6.69
CA GLN A 139 21.57 14.15 6.64
C GLN A 139 21.83 13.41 7.96
N LYS A 140 21.67 14.09 9.10
CA LYS A 140 21.81 13.46 10.44
C LYS A 140 20.88 12.26 10.66
N PHE A 141 19.68 12.24 10.06
CA PHE A 141 18.77 11.10 10.15
C PHE A 141 19.19 9.90 9.31
N VAL A 142 20.06 10.09 8.31
CA VAL A 142 20.65 8.99 7.54
C VAL A 142 21.92 8.48 8.24
N GLU A 143 22.75 9.38 8.75
CA GLU A 143 24.03 9.08 9.42
C GLU A 143 23.90 8.47 10.83
N ASN A 144 22.71 8.47 11.43
CA ASN A 144 22.53 7.94 12.79
C ASN A 144 22.44 6.40 12.78
N ASP A 145 23.57 5.73 12.95
CA ASP A 145 23.69 4.26 12.98
C ASP A 145 22.87 3.57 14.08
N GLN A 146 22.41 4.31 15.10
CA GLN A 146 21.52 3.72 16.08
C GLN A 146 20.22 3.27 15.41
N GLU A 147 19.95 1.97 15.50
CA GLU A 147 18.59 1.44 15.59
C GLU A 147 17.97 1.97 16.90
N GLU A 148 17.72 3.28 16.96
CA GLU A 148 16.90 3.87 18.02
C GLU A 148 15.58 3.11 18.00
N GLU A 149 15.11 2.70 19.18
CA GLU A 149 13.81 2.06 19.38
C GLU A 149 12.70 3.06 19.01
N ILE A 150 12.48 3.26 17.71
CA ILE A 150 11.23 3.73 17.15
C ILE A 150 10.24 2.63 17.53
N LEU A 151 9.63 2.84 18.70
CA LEU A 151 8.61 1.98 19.30
C LEU A 151 7.72 1.43 18.19
N GLU A 152 7.40 0.13 18.21
CA GLU A 152 6.46 -0.52 17.28
C GLU A 152 5.09 0.17 17.37
N GLN A 153 4.98 1.28 16.65
CA GLN A 153 3.91 2.24 16.73
C GLN A 153 3.34 2.40 15.34
N TYR A 154 2.01 2.52 15.32
CA TYR A 154 1.18 2.83 14.17
C TYR A 154 1.85 3.78 13.16
N LYS A 155 2.49 3.18 12.14
CA LYS A 155 3.01 3.79 10.92
C LYS A 155 1.93 3.65 9.84
N PRO A 156 1.22 4.73 9.45
CA PRO A 156 0.22 4.67 8.39
C PRO A 156 0.87 4.23 7.08
N ARG A 157 0.18 3.42 6.25
CA ARG A 157 0.69 2.92 4.96
C ARG A 157 1.19 4.01 3.99
N SER A 158 0.72 5.25 4.16
CA SER A 158 1.16 6.42 3.39
C SER A 158 2.44 7.10 3.88
N MET A 159 3.07 6.58 4.94
CA MET A 159 4.31 7.08 5.54
C MET A 159 5.40 6.01 5.46
N GLU A 160 6.63 6.41 5.18
CA GLU A 160 7.80 5.59 5.51
C GLU A 160 8.44 6.02 6.84
N GLY A 161 9.42 5.24 7.32
CA GLY A 161 10.14 5.54 8.55
C GLY A 161 11.10 6.72 8.38
N VAL A 162 11.81 7.05 9.47
CA VAL A 162 12.71 8.21 9.54
C VAL A 162 13.84 8.09 8.52
N LYS A 163 14.58 6.96 8.54
CA LYS A 163 15.73 6.72 7.66
C LYS A 163 15.30 6.66 6.19
N GLU A 164 14.21 5.96 5.88
CA GLU A 164 13.76 5.81 4.49
C GLU A 164 13.21 7.10 3.91
N ALA A 165 12.48 7.90 4.70
CA ALA A 165 12.01 9.21 4.26
C ALA A 165 13.16 10.20 4.10
N ALA A 166 14.12 10.23 5.04
CA ALA A 166 15.30 11.08 4.96
C ALA A 166 16.16 10.76 3.71
N HIS A 167 16.49 9.49 3.51
CA HIS A 167 17.24 9.08 2.32
C HIS A 167 16.41 9.26 1.03
N GLY A 168 15.09 9.07 1.11
CA GLY A 168 14.14 9.39 0.05
C GLY A 168 14.20 10.85 -0.42
N ILE A 169 14.26 11.81 0.51
CA ILE A 169 14.42 13.24 0.20
C ILE A 169 15.77 13.51 -0.48
N LEU A 170 16.87 13.10 0.15
CA LEU A 170 18.22 13.38 -0.37
C LEU A 170 18.43 12.75 -1.75
N HIS A 171 17.94 11.54 -1.98
CA HIS A 171 17.99 10.91 -3.31
C HIS A 171 17.21 11.70 -4.36
N ASN A 172 16.05 12.26 -4.02
CA ASN A 172 15.24 13.06 -4.94
C ASN A 172 15.87 14.44 -5.25
N LEU A 173 16.57 15.05 -4.29
CA LEU A 173 17.25 16.33 -4.48
C LEU A 173 18.61 16.19 -5.19
N ASN A 174 19.31 15.07 -5.04
CA ASN A 174 20.61 14.81 -5.66
C ASN A 174 20.53 14.27 -7.11
N ARG A 175 19.37 14.35 -7.78
CA ARG A 175 19.17 13.76 -9.12
C ARG A 175 20.11 14.32 -10.19
N ASP A 176 20.44 15.61 -10.11
CA ASP A 176 21.32 16.25 -11.11
C ASP A 176 22.80 15.90 -10.91
N ASN A 177 23.27 15.75 -9.67
CA ASN A 177 24.65 15.36 -9.37
C ASN A 177 25.02 13.95 -9.91
N LYS A 178 24.05 13.04 -10.06
CA LYS A 178 24.29 11.73 -10.69
C LYS A 178 24.53 11.84 -12.20
N ASN A 179 23.97 12.83 -12.89
CA ASN A 179 24.14 12.98 -14.34
C ASN A 179 25.55 13.43 -14.75
N GLU A 180 26.28 14.17 -13.89
CA GLU A 180 27.68 14.52 -14.14
C GLU A 180 28.66 13.39 -13.76
N ILE A 181 28.35 12.59 -12.73
CA ILE A 181 29.27 11.54 -12.23
C ILE A 181 29.26 10.27 -13.12
N ILE A 182 28.14 9.95 -13.78
CA ILE A 182 27.99 8.71 -14.56
C ILE A 182 28.82 8.72 -15.87
N VAL A 183 29.28 9.89 -16.35
CA VAL A 183 30.07 9.98 -17.60
C VAL A 183 31.57 9.66 -17.38
N ASP A 184 32.14 9.96 -16.20
CA ASP A 184 33.59 9.87 -15.97
C ASP A 184 33.97 9.25 -14.62
N LYS A 185 33.97 7.89 -14.55
CA LYS A 185 35.00 7.02 -13.89
C LYS A 185 34.49 5.62 -13.52
N LYS A 186 34.45 4.72 -14.51
CA LYS A 186 34.87 3.29 -14.47
C LYS A 186 34.16 2.52 -15.59
N ASN A 187 34.91 2.01 -16.57
CA ASN A 187 34.92 0.57 -16.92
C ASN A 187 35.74 0.18 -18.16
N GLU A 188 36.38 1.10 -18.90
CA GLU A 188 37.24 0.73 -20.04
C GLU A 188 38.32 -0.33 -19.69
N SER A 189 38.84 -0.33 -18.46
CA SER A 189 39.84 -1.31 -18.02
C SER A 189 39.26 -2.65 -17.54
N LEU A 190 38.02 -2.66 -17.02
CA LEU A 190 37.43 -3.87 -16.44
C LEU A 190 36.73 -4.71 -17.52
N ASP A 191 36.01 -4.07 -18.43
CA ASP A 191 35.36 -4.75 -19.57
C ASP A 191 36.41 -5.35 -20.54
N ALA A 192 37.57 -4.70 -20.67
CA ALA A 192 38.72 -5.24 -21.42
C ALA A 192 39.38 -6.47 -20.76
N LEU A 193 39.27 -6.63 -19.43
CA LEU A 193 39.78 -7.81 -18.71
C LEU A 193 38.77 -8.96 -18.66
N ILE A 194 37.48 -8.63 -18.53
CA ILE A 194 36.37 -9.60 -18.54
C ILE A 194 36.18 -10.21 -19.94
N SER A 195 36.23 -9.40 -21.00
CA SER A 195 36.06 -9.85 -22.39
C SER A 195 37.13 -10.85 -22.86
N ASN A 196 38.33 -10.82 -22.27
CA ASN A 196 39.41 -11.76 -22.59
C ASN A 196 39.38 -13.07 -21.77
N SER A 197 38.46 -13.21 -20.81
CA SER A 197 38.43 -14.36 -19.88
C SER A 197 37.13 -15.15 -19.88
N ILE A 198 35.99 -14.56 -20.28
CA ILE A 198 34.69 -15.28 -20.29
C ILE A 198 34.42 -15.92 -21.65
N VAL A 199 34.90 -17.15 -21.81
CA VAL A 199 34.29 -18.10 -22.75
C VAL A 199 32.99 -18.61 -22.13
N GLY A 200 31.87 -17.98 -22.48
CA GLY A 200 30.57 -18.66 -22.52
C GLY A 200 29.71 -18.74 -21.24
N ILE A 201 29.90 -17.90 -20.22
CA ILE A 201 28.86 -17.73 -19.17
C ILE A 201 27.82 -16.73 -19.68
N GLN A 202 26.73 -17.25 -20.25
CA GLN A 202 25.57 -16.44 -20.58
C GLN A 202 24.83 -16.08 -19.29
N MET A 203 25.05 -14.85 -18.78
CA MET A 203 24.29 -14.32 -17.64
C MET A 203 22.79 -14.34 -17.96
N LYS A 204 21.99 -14.85 -17.02
CA LYS A 204 20.53 -14.88 -17.15
C LYS A 204 19.97 -13.46 -17.06
N PRO A 205 18.93 -13.12 -17.83
CA PRO A 205 18.20 -11.88 -17.61
C PRO A 205 17.56 -11.86 -16.21
N SER A 206 17.39 -10.67 -15.65
CA SER A 206 16.86 -10.44 -14.30
C SER A 206 15.46 -9.82 -14.34
N ILE A 207 14.58 -10.27 -13.46
CA ILE A 207 13.26 -9.69 -13.18
C ILE A 207 13.31 -9.07 -11.79
N MET A 208 13.07 -7.76 -11.67
CA MET A 208 12.73 -7.18 -10.38
C MET A 208 11.21 -7.18 -10.18
N ILE A 209 10.75 -7.58 -8.98
CA ILE A 209 9.35 -7.45 -8.56
C ILE A 209 9.24 -6.26 -7.60
N SER A 210 8.52 -5.23 -8.03
CA SER A 210 8.11 -4.08 -7.21
C SER A 210 6.65 -4.28 -6.79
N TYR A 211 6.35 -4.18 -5.50
CA TYR A 211 5.04 -4.44 -4.91
C TYR A 211 4.91 -3.69 -3.57
N SER A 212 3.69 -3.54 -3.03
CA SER A 212 3.53 -3.06 -1.65
C SER A 212 3.65 -4.22 -0.68
N HIS A 213 4.33 -4.02 0.45
CA HIS A 213 4.44 -5.03 1.53
C HIS A 213 3.06 -5.57 1.98
N GLY A 214 1.99 -4.77 1.89
CA GLY A 214 0.63 -5.20 2.20
C GLY A 214 0.02 -6.19 1.19
N ASP A 215 0.65 -6.42 0.04
CA ASP A 215 0.21 -7.32 -1.03
C ASP A 215 1.01 -8.65 -1.08
N ASP A 216 1.76 -8.94 0.00
CA ASP A 216 2.67 -10.08 0.12
C ASP A 216 2.05 -11.43 -0.32
N VAL A 217 0.82 -11.71 0.10
CA VAL A 217 0.10 -12.94 -0.26
C VAL A 217 -0.03 -13.14 -1.77
N PHE A 218 -0.19 -12.07 -2.55
CA PHE A 218 -0.21 -12.15 -4.01
C PHE A 218 1.21 -12.23 -4.58
N CYS A 219 2.14 -11.46 -4.01
CA CYS A 219 3.55 -11.45 -4.41
C CYS A 219 4.19 -12.85 -4.30
N ASN A 220 3.94 -13.58 -3.22
CA ASN A 220 4.39 -14.96 -3.04
C ASN A 220 3.90 -15.90 -4.16
N LYS A 221 2.65 -15.77 -4.61
CA LYS A 221 2.11 -16.60 -5.71
C LYS A 221 2.73 -16.27 -7.05
N VAL A 222 3.07 -15.00 -7.29
CA VAL A 222 3.84 -14.55 -8.45
C VAL A 222 5.26 -15.12 -8.39
N LEU A 223 5.91 -15.06 -7.22
CA LEU A 223 7.25 -15.61 -6.98
C LEU A 223 7.28 -17.14 -7.20
N ASP A 224 6.31 -17.88 -6.67
CA ASP A 224 6.15 -19.33 -6.88
C ASP A 224 5.95 -19.68 -8.37
N LEU A 225 5.24 -18.83 -9.12
CA LEU A 225 4.99 -19.03 -10.54
C LEU A 225 6.26 -18.76 -11.38
N LEU A 226 6.98 -17.68 -11.06
CA LEU A 226 8.20 -17.28 -11.75
C LEU A 226 9.41 -18.17 -11.40
N THR A 227 9.54 -18.62 -10.15
CA THR A 227 10.66 -19.47 -9.69
C THR A 227 10.69 -20.83 -10.40
N LYS A 228 9.54 -21.32 -10.88
CA LYS A 228 9.42 -22.50 -11.76
C LYS A 228 10.10 -22.31 -13.13
N GLN A 229 10.50 -21.09 -13.48
CA GLN A 229 11.23 -20.72 -14.70
C GLN A 229 12.66 -20.23 -14.39
N SER A 230 13.22 -20.57 -13.22
CA SER A 230 14.57 -20.16 -12.76
C SER A 230 15.73 -20.63 -13.65
N ASN A 231 15.47 -21.50 -14.62
CA ASN A 231 16.41 -21.83 -15.70
C ASN A 231 16.52 -20.72 -16.77
N VAL A 232 15.49 -19.87 -16.91
CA VAL A 232 15.41 -18.82 -17.95
C VAL A 232 15.88 -17.46 -17.43
N PHE A 233 15.50 -17.09 -16.21
CA PHE A 233 15.78 -15.78 -15.61
C PHE A 233 16.02 -15.87 -14.10
N GLU A 234 16.58 -14.82 -13.53
CA GLU A 234 16.73 -14.62 -12.09
C GLU A 234 15.69 -13.60 -11.58
N ILE A 235 15.38 -13.66 -10.27
CA ILE A 235 14.34 -12.82 -9.66
C ILE A 235 14.96 -12.02 -8.52
N TRP A 236 14.88 -10.69 -8.64
CA TRP A 236 15.21 -9.74 -7.60
C TRP A 236 13.92 -9.29 -6.87
N ILE A 237 13.96 -9.28 -5.55
CA ILE A 237 12.87 -8.84 -4.67
C ILE A 237 13.45 -8.33 -3.34
N ASP A 238 12.91 -7.21 -2.85
CA ASP A 238 13.39 -6.48 -1.66
C ASP A 238 13.62 -7.38 -0.45
N ARG A 239 12.64 -8.20 -0.07
CA ARG A 239 12.64 -9.04 1.13
C ARG A 239 13.79 -10.04 1.22
N THR A 240 14.44 -10.40 0.11
CA THR A 240 15.58 -11.34 0.11
C THR A 240 16.89 -10.66 -0.25
N HIS A 241 16.85 -9.52 -0.94
CA HIS A 241 18.04 -8.80 -1.42
C HIS A 241 18.41 -7.58 -0.56
N CYS A 242 17.52 -7.19 0.35
CA CYS A 242 17.70 -6.06 1.27
C CYS A 242 17.70 -6.48 2.76
N GLN A 243 17.62 -7.78 3.07
CA GLN A 243 17.79 -8.27 4.45
C GLN A 243 19.22 -8.03 4.95
N GLY A 244 19.37 -7.25 6.02
CA GLY A 244 20.66 -6.99 6.66
C GLY A 244 21.63 -6.13 5.85
N VAL A 245 21.13 -5.33 4.91
CA VAL A 245 21.95 -4.41 4.10
C VAL A 245 21.91 -3.01 4.72
N GLU A 246 23.08 -2.37 4.85
CA GLU A 246 23.23 -1.04 5.47
C GLU A 246 22.49 0.06 4.68
N ASP A 247 22.63 0.09 3.34
CA ASP A 247 21.81 0.95 2.47
C ASP A 247 20.78 0.13 1.67
N LEU A 248 19.58 0.06 2.24
CA LEU A 248 18.36 -0.49 1.62
C LEU A 248 18.10 0.10 0.23
N TRP A 249 18.29 1.42 0.05
CA TRP A 249 17.93 2.13 -1.17
C TRP A 249 18.98 2.01 -2.26
N GLU A 250 20.26 1.91 -1.91
CA GLU A 250 21.31 1.57 -2.86
C GLU A 250 21.12 0.14 -3.38
N SER A 251 20.78 -0.82 -2.51
CA SER A 251 20.41 -2.19 -2.92
C SER A 251 19.19 -2.23 -3.85
N ILE A 252 18.12 -1.47 -3.53
CA ILE A 252 16.96 -1.30 -4.42
C ILE A 252 17.37 -0.71 -5.77
N ALA A 253 18.18 0.36 -5.78
CA ALA A 253 18.61 1.01 -7.01
C ALA A 253 19.46 0.07 -7.88
N ASP A 254 20.43 -0.65 -7.29
CA ASP A 254 21.26 -1.64 -7.97
C ASP A 254 20.41 -2.79 -8.55
N GLY A 255 19.43 -3.28 -7.81
CA GLY A 255 18.43 -4.25 -8.28
C GLY A 255 17.66 -3.76 -9.50
N MET A 256 17.18 -2.51 -9.46
CA MET A 256 16.47 -1.86 -10.57
C MET A 256 17.37 -1.61 -11.79
N GLU A 257 18.62 -1.20 -11.58
CA GLU A 257 19.60 -0.94 -12.64
C GLU A 257 20.04 -2.24 -13.33
N LYS A 258 20.21 -3.35 -12.59
CA LYS A 258 20.54 -4.67 -13.14
C LYS A 258 19.34 -5.39 -13.74
N ALA A 259 18.12 -5.11 -13.29
CA ALA A 259 16.90 -5.74 -13.82
C ALA A 259 16.74 -5.51 -15.33
N SER A 260 16.46 -6.59 -16.06
CA SER A 260 16.14 -6.55 -17.49
C SER A 260 14.69 -6.10 -17.72
N ILE A 261 13.78 -6.49 -16.81
CA ILE A 261 12.41 -6.00 -16.72
C ILE A 261 12.00 -5.76 -15.27
N ILE A 262 11.03 -4.89 -15.05
CA ILE A 262 10.45 -4.64 -13.72
C ILE A 262 8.96 -4.98 -13.76
N VAL A 263 8.53 -5.88 -12.89
CA VAL A 263 7.14 -6.27 -12.69
C VAL A 263 6.58 -5.44 -11.55
N CYS A 264 5.56 -4.61 -11.82
CA CYS A 264 4.90 -3.81 -10.79
C CYS A 264 3.56 -4.47 -10.42
N LEU A 265 3.43 -4.94 -9.19
CA LEU A 265 2.17 -5.48 -8.66
C LEU A 265 1.32 -4.33 -8.10
N LEU A 266 0.37 -3.89 -8.92
CA LEU A 266 -0.39 -2.65 -8.71
C LEU A 266 -1.69 -2.89 -7.95
N SER A 267 -1.78 -2.23 -6.80
CA SER A 267 -2.94 -2.15 -5.90
C SER A 267 -3.15 -0.71 -5.44
N SER A 268 -4.21 -0.47 -4.68
CA SER A 268 -4.40 0.72 -3.86
C SER A 268 -3.26 0.92 -2.87
N GLN A 269 -2.70 -0.14 -2.29
CA GLN A 269 -1.56 -0.08 -1.37
C GLN A 269 -0.26 0.32 -2.09
N TYR A 270 -0.05 -0.14 -3.32
CA TYR A 270 1.04 0.31 -4.19
C TYR A 270 0.90 1.80 -4.53
N PHE A 271 -0.33 2.24 -4.84
CA PHE A 271 -0.63 3.64 -5.14
C PHE A 271 -0.43 4.58 -3.94
N GLU A 272 -0.69 4.11 -2.72
CA GLU A 272 -0.50 4.84 -1.46
C GLU A 272 0.94 4.72 -0.88
N SER A 273 1.80 3.84 -1.41
CA SER A 273 3.20 3.75 -0.96
C SER A 273 4.10 4.74 -1.69
N LYS A 274 4.87 5.52 -0.91
CA LYS A 274 5.90 6.42 -1.44
C LYS A 274 7.11 5.66 -2.01
N SER A 275 7.43 4.51 -1.43
CA SER A 275 8.51 3.66 -1.91
C SER A 275 8.17 3.09 -3.28
N CYS A 276 6.99 2.48 -3.42
CA CYS A 276 6.48 2.02 -4.71
C CYS A 276 6.37 3.16 -5.74
N ARG A 277 5.97 4.37 -5.32
CA ARG A 277 5.99 5.57 -6.18
C ARG A 277 7.40 5.96 -6.63
N LYS A 278 8.40 5.96 -5.73
CA LYS A 278 9.81 6.25 -6.04
C LYS A 278 10.39 5.23 -7.01
N GLU A 279 10.17 3.95 -6.76
CA GLU A 279 10.59 2.85 -7.67
C GLU A 279 9.94 3.00 -9.05
N PHE A 280 8.62 3.17 -9.12
CA PHE A 280 7.94 3.31 -10.41
C PHE A 280 8.47 4.52 -11.19
N ILE A 281 8.61 5.68 -10.54
CA ILE A 281 9.16 6.91 -11.14
C ILE A 281 10.60 6.71 -11.59
N TYR A 282 11.46 6.12 -10.77
CA TYR A 282 12.87 5.92 -11.13
C TYR A 282 13.01 4.93 -12.30
N ALA A 283 12.19 3.87 -12.34
CA ALA A 283 12.14 2.93 -13.45
C ALA A 283 11.66 3.56 -14.77
N THR A 284 10.59 4.38 -14.75
CA THR A 284 10.01 4.98 -15.98
C THR A 284 10.68 6.27 -16.40
N ASP A 285 10.99 7.14 -15.45
CA ASP A 285 11.36 8.53 -15.71
C ASP A 285 12.89 8.67 -15.82
N SER A 286 13.66 7.86 -15.07
CA SER A 286 15.13 7.85 -15.12
C SER A 286 15.70 6.67 -15.92
N LEU A 287 15.46 5.41 -15.51
CA LEU A 287 16.11 4.23 -16.09
C LEU A 287 15.51 3.73 -17.42
N LYS A 288 14.32 4.24 -17.82
CA LYS A 288 13.57 3.82 -19.02
C LYS A 288 13.37 2.29 -19.14
N LYS A 289 13.22 1.61 -17.99
CA LYS A 289 13.09 0.15 -17.93
C LYS A 289 11.77 -0.31 -18.53
N LYS A 290 11.75 -1.54 -19.04
CA LYS A 290 10.53 -2.21 -19.48
C LYS A 290 9.70 -2.62 -18.27
N ILE A 291 8.62 -1.90 -18.02
CA ILE A 291 7.62 -2.22 -17.00
C ILE A 291 6.64 -3.28 -17.51
N VAL A 292 6.31 -4.25 -16.66
CA VAL A 292 5.15 -5.15 -16.80
C VAL A 292 4.18 -4.85 -15.65
N PRO A 293 3.17 -4.00 -15.86
CA PRO A 293 2.19 -3.67 -14.83
C PRO A 293 1.17 -4.81 -14.69
N VAL A 294 0.95 -5.26 -13.46
CA VAL A 294 0.00 -6.31 -13.10
C VAL A 294 -0.96 -5.76 -12.05
N LEU A 295 -2.23 -5.53 -12.41
CA LEU A 295 -3.26 -5.19 -11.43
C LEU A 295 -3.72 -6.45 -10.70
N ILE A 296 -3.61 -6.42 -9.37
CA ILE A 296 -3.83 -7.58 -8.50
C ILE A 296 -5.15 -7.51 -7.71
N GLU A 297 -5.86 -6.38 -7.79
CA GLU A 297 -7.16 -6.15 -7.16
C GLU A 297 -8.07 -5.28 -8.05
N HIS A 298 -9.28 -4.96 -7.56
CA HIS A 298 -10.21 -4.02 -8.20
C HIS A 298 -9.80 -2.55 -8.02
N PHE A 299 -8.57 -2.24 -8.43
CA PHE A 299 -8.00 -0.89 -8.47
C PHE A 299 -8.06 -0.33 -9.90
N GLU A 300 -8.26 0.99 -10.01
CA GLU A 300 -8.09 1.73 -11.27
C GLU A 300 -6.93 2.73 -11.15
N PRO A 301 -5.90 2.66 -12.02
CA PRO A 301 -4.77 3.57 -12.00
C PRO A 301 -5.19 5.02 -12.17
N LYS A 302 -4.72 5.88 -11.26
CA LYS A 302 -5.12 7.28 -11.15
C LYS A 302 -3.99 8.15 -10.61
N GLY A 303 -4.18 9.47 -10.65
CA GLY A 303 -3.20 10.43 -10.12
C GLY A 303 -1.81 10.23 -10.74
N TRP A 304 -0.78 10.22 -9.90
CA TRP A 304 0.63 10.05 -10.29
C TRP A 304 0.89 8.77 -11.12
N LEU A 305 0.17 7.68 -10.81
CA LEU A 305 0.31 6.38 -11.46
C LEU A 305 -0.48 6.31 -12.77
N GLY A 306 -1.72 6.82 -12.77
CA GLY A 306 -2.58 6.84 -13.95
C GLY A 306 -1.98 7.62 -15.12
N ILE A 307 -1.33 8.76 -14.83
CA ILE A 307 -0.61 9.54 -15.87
C ILE A 307 0.52 8.71 -16.46
N ARG A 308 1.37 8.09 -15.63
CA ARG A 308 2.54 7.33 -16.08
C ARG A 308 2.18 6.00 -16.76
N MET A 309 1.05 5.39 -16.41
CA MET A 309 0.51 4.20 -17.08
C MET A 309 -0.15 4.48 -18.44
N THR A 310 -0.26 5.74 -18.87
CA THR A 310 -0.90 6.08 -20.16
C THR A 310 -0.21 5.35 -21.32
N GLY A 311 -0.95 4.51 -22.04
CA GLY A 311 -0.43 3.72 -23.17
C GLY A 311 0.30 2.42 -22.78
N MET A 312 0.50 2.14 -21.50
CA MET A 312 1.06 0.86 -21.06
C MET A 312 0.04 -0.28 -21.20
N LYS A 313 0.49 -1.42 -21.74
CA LYS A 313 -0.28 -2.68 -21.62
C LYS A 313 -0.09 -3.23 -20.22
N TYR A 314 -1.18 -3.64 -19.59
CA TYR A 314 -1.18 -4.25 -18.26
C TYR A 314 -1.95 -5.56 -18.26
N ILE A 315 -1.61 -6.45 -17.33
CA ILE A 315 -2.40 -7.64 -17.00
C ILE A 315 -3.28 -7.30 -15.81
N ARG A 316 -4.49 -7.85 -15.75
CA ARG A 316 -5.38 -7.68 -14.59
C ARG A 316 -5.93 -9.02 -14.14
N PHE A 317 -5.72 -9.30 -12.86
CA PHE A 317 -6.41 -10.33 -12.10
C PHE A 317 -7.68 -9.71 -11.49
N ARG A 318 -8.78 -10.45 -11.51
CA ARG A 318 -10.10 -10.07 -10.98
C ARG A 318 -10.57 -10.97 -9.84
N GLY A 319 -9.83 -12.02 -9.50
CA GLY A 319 -10.16 -12.96 -8.44
C GLY A 319 -8.92 -13.50 -7.74
N LEU A 320 -9.08 -14.65 -7.06
CA LEU A 320 -7.94 -15.36 -6.50
C LEU A 320 -7.03 -15.84 -7.63
N PHE A 321 -5.72 -15.62 -7.51
CA PHE A 321 -4.71 -15.93 -8.52
C PHE A 321 -4.87 -17.34 -9.13
N GLU A 322 -5.13 -18.34 -8.29
CA GLU A 322 -5.32 -19.75 -8.65
C GLU A 322 -6.57 -19.99 -9.50
N SER A 323 -7.58 -19.13 -9.41
CA SER A 323 -8.82 -19.24 -10.19
C SER A 323 -8.70 -18.66 -11.61
N GLU A 324 -7.63 -17.90 -11.89
CA GLU A 324 -7.44 -17.19 -13.15
C GLU A 324 -6.28 -17.76 -13.97
N GLN A 325 -6.27 -19.08 -14.17
CA GLN A 325 -5.22 -19.80 -14.90
C GLN A 325 -4.87 -19.19 -16.28
N SER A 326 -5.85 -18.64 -16.99
CA SER A 326 -5.60 -17.93 -18.27
C SER A 326 -4.76 -16.66 -18.09
N LYS A 327 -4.98 -15.91 -16.99
CA LYS A 327 -4.18 -14.72 -16.64
C LYS A 327 -2.80 -15.07 -16.12
N MET A 328 -2.65 -16.18 -15.39
CA MET A 328 -1.32 -16.71 -15.05
C MET A 328 -0.49 -17.04 -16.30
N THR A 329 -1.11 -17.66 -17.31
CA THR A 329 -0.48 -17.97 -18.59
C THR A 329 -0.18 -16.71 -19.42
N GLU A 330 -1.11 -15.75 -19.48
CA GLU A 330 -0.90 -14.44 -20.11
C GLU A 330 0.27 -13.67 -19.46
N PHE A 331 0.38 -13.71 -18.14
CA PHE A 331 1.48 -13.15 -17.38
C PHE A 331 2.82 -13.82 -17.71
N LEU A 332 2.93 -15.15 -17.57
CA LEU A 332 4.16 -15.86 -17.91
C LEU A 332 4.59 -15.63 -19.36
N ASN A 333 3.65 -15.67 -20.31
CA ASN A 333 3.97 -15.39 -21.72
C ASN A 333 4.43 -13.95 -21.94
N THR A 334 3.86 -12.97 -21.23
CA THR A 334 4.30 -11.56 -21.29
C THR A 334 5.71 -11.39 -20.73
N ILE A 335 6.05 -12.08 -19.63
CA ILE A 335 7.38 -12.11 -19.05
C ILE A 335 8.39 -12.74 -20.01
N LEU A 336 8.12 -13.96 -20.50
CA LEU A 336 9.02 -14.69 -21.40
C LEU A 336 9.23 -13.95 -22.74
N ALA A 337 8.17 -13.38 -23.32
CA ALA A 337 8.25 -12.55 -24.52
C ALA A 337 8.91 -11.18 -24.28
N SER A 338 9.31 -10.87 -23.03
CA SER A 338 10.05 -9.66 -22.72
C SER A 338 11.56 -9.80 -22.79
N PHE A 339 12.07 -11.03 -22.88
CA PHE A 339 13.48 -11.29 -23.14
C PHE A 339 13.71 -11.57 -24.63
N PRO A 340 14.84 -11.15 -25.22
CA PRO A 340 15.18 -11.51 -26.58
C PRO A 340 15.27 -13.02 -26.73
N SER A 341 14.52 -13.60 -27.66
CA SER A 341 14.70 -15.01 -28.00
C SER A 341 16.10 -15.21 -28.57
N THR A 342 16.90 -16.08 -27.96
CA THR A 342 18.17 -16.54 -28.53
C THR A 342 17.90 -17.31 -29.82
N LYS A 343 17.83 -16.59 -30.94
CA LYS A 343 17.81 -17.21 -32.27
C LYS A 343 19.20 -17.76 -32.56
N THR A 344 19.40 -19.03 -32.24
CA THR A 344 20.50 -19.82 -32.79
C THR A 344 20.42 -19.74 -34.32
N PRO A 345 21.49 -19.37 -35.05
CA PRO A 345 21.46 -19.35 -36.50
C PRO A 345 21.35 -20.78 -37.02
N ILE A 346 20.17 -21.17 -37.52
CA ILE A 346 20.03 -22.40 -38.29
C ILE A 346 20.46 -22.07 -39.72
N ASN A 347 21.58 -22.65 -40.16
CA ASN A 347 21.99 -22.60 -41.56
C ASN A 347 20.95 -23.32 -42.43
N GLU A 348 20.20 -22.57 -43.23
CA GLU A 348 19.44 -23.12 -44.34
C GLU A 348 20.41 -23.53 -45.44
N ASN A 349 20.62 -24.84 -45.61
CA ASN A 349 21.22 -25.40 -46.83
C ASN A 349 20.15 -26.15 -47.64
N THR A 350 20.08 -25.75 -48.90
CA THR A 350 19.08 -26.11 -49.92
C THR A 350 18.98 -27.61 -50.23
N SER A 351 17.76 -28.11 -50.46
CA SER A 351 17.47 -29.19 -51.44
C SER A 351 15.97 -29.31 -51.82
N THR A 352 15.64 -28.73 -52.98
CA THR A 352 14.79 -29.26 -54.08
C THR A 352 13.43 -29.97 -53.85
N GLN A 353 12.37 -29.46 -54.51
CA GLN A 353 11.05 -30.09 -54.75
C GLN A 353 11.13 -31.20 -55.85
N LEU A 354 10.16 -32.03 -56.27
CA LEU A 354 8.66 -32.05 -56.45
C LEU A 354 8.19 -33.57 -56.54
N PRO A 355 6.93 -33.97 -56.85
CA PRO A 355 5.59 -33.62 -56.31
C PRO A 355 4.60 -34.84 -56.14
N ASN A 356 3.33 -34.53 -55.82
CA ASN A 356 2.04 -35.13 -56.31
C ASN A 356 1.01 -35.81 -55.35
N HIS A 357 -0.17 -35.17 -55.33
CA HIS A 357 -1.58 -35.68 -55.32
C HIS A 357 -2.07 -36.87 -54.47
N GLY A 358 -3.18 -36.64 -53.75
CA GLY A 358 -4.38 -37.50 -53.83
C GLY A 358 -5.01 -38.01 -52.52
N THR A 359 -6.32 -37.79 -52.36
CA THR A 359 -7.22 -38.39 -51.33
C THR A 359 -8.66 -38.46 -51.89
N PRO A 360 -9.59 -39.23 -51.33
CA PRO A 360 -9.55 -40.58 -50.69
C PRO A 360 -10.65 -41.47 -51.37
N PRO A 361 -11.47 -42.34 -50.73
CA PRO A 361 -11.41 -43.19 -49.50
C PRO A 361 -11.46 -44.69 -49.95
N PRO A 362 -12.19 -45.69 -49.37
CA PRO A 362 -12.85 -45.88 -48.06
C PRO A 362 -12.67 -47.28 -47.38
N SER A 363 -13.40 -47.47 -46.27
CA SER A 363 -14.02 -48.73 -45.76
C SER A 363 -13.29 -49.64 -44.75
N ASN A 364 -13.79 -49.52 -43.51
CA ASN A 364 -14.22 -50.58 -42.58
C ASN A 364 -13.21 -51.59 -41.99
N HIS A 365 -13.14 -51.62 -40.65
CA HIS A 365 -13.91 -52.63 -39.89
C HIS A 365 -14.14 -52.22 -38.41
N LEU A 366 -15.42 -52.26 -38.00
CA LEU A 366 -16.00 -52.53 -36.66
C LEU A 366 -15.51 -51.71 -35.44
N MET A 367 -16.29 -50.82 -34.81
CA MET A 367 -17.55 -51.02 -34.01
C MET A 367 -17.37 -51.84 -32.72
N LEU A 368 -18.00 -51.57 -31.57
CA LEU A 368 -18.78 -50.45 -30.92
C LEU A 368 -19.14 -51.00 -29.48
N PRO A 369 -20.02 -50.43 -28.61
CA PRO A 369 -20.66 -49.10 -28.60
C PRO A 369 -20.54 -48.30 -27.28
N LEU A 370 -20.88 -47.00 -27.37
CA LEU A 370 -21.45 -46.22 -26.26
C LEU A 370 -22.98 -46.35 -26.25
N SER A 371 -23.61 -46.20 -25.09
CA SER A 371 -24.99 -45.66 -24.96
C SER A 371 -25.24 -45.07 -23.55
N PRO A 372 -26.19 -44.13 -23.39
CA PRO A 372 -26.19 -43.16 -22.29
C PRO A 372 -27.47 -43.23 -21.42
N PRO A 373 -27.97 -42.11 -20.87
CA PRO A 373 -28.07 -41.84 -19.44
C PRO A 373 -29.40 -42.29 -18.80
N THR A 374 -29.43 -42.32 -17.46
CA THR A 374 -30.68 -42.45 -16.70
C THR A 374 -30.78 -41.35 -15.64
N HIS A 375 -31.80 -40.49 -15.77
CA HIS A 375 -32.22 -39.61 -14.68
C HIS A 375 -32.89 -40.44 -13.59
N GLN A 376 -32.43 -40.31 -12.34
CA GLN A 376 -33.30 -40.42 -11.17
C GLN A 376 -33.01 -39.24 -10.24
N SER A 377 -34.08 -38.58 -9.80
CA SER A 377 -34.05 -37.39 -8.95
C SER A 377 -34.42 -37.75 -7.51
N LEU A 378 -33.93 -36.95 -6.56
CA LEU A 378 -34.45 -36.78 -5.19
C LEU A 378 -34.48 -38.08 -4.33
N SER A 379 -33.65 -38.22 -3.30
CA SER A 379 -33.69 -37.30 -2.15
C SER A 379 -32.64 -37.63 -1.09
N SER A 380 -32.17 -36.57 -0.42
CA SER A 380 -31.84 -36.48 1.01
C SER A 380 -31.24 -37.70 1.73
N PHE A 381 -29.96 -37.60 2.10
CA PHE A 381 -29.59 -37.77 3.51
C PHE A 381 -28.46 -36.80 3.89
N ASN A 382 -28.75 -35.94 4.87
CA ASN A 382 -27.77 -35.01 5.43
C ASN A 382 -26.70 -35.79 6.20
N THR A 383 -25.44 -35.63 5.83
CA THR A 383 -24.35 -35.80 6.80
C THR A 383 -24.25 -34.50 7.58
N LEU A 384 -24.92 -34.42 8.74
CA LEU A 384 -24.65 -33.34 9.69
C LEU A 384 -23.20 -33.48 10.15
N ALA A 385 -22.31 -32.66 9.59
CA ALA A 385 -21.14 -32.24 10.32
C ALA A 385 -21.66 -31.41 11.51
N THR A 386 -21.65 -32.01 12.71
CA THR A 386 -21.98 -31.32 13.96
C THR A 386 -21.05 -30.13 14.09
N GLN A 387 -21.57 -28.92 13.87
CA GLN A 387 -20.87 -27.69 14.18
C GLN A 387 -20.62 -27.67 15.70
N SER A 388 -19.38 -27.96 16.09
CA SER A 388 -18.92 -27.69 17.45
C SER A 388 -19.12 -26.21 17.73
N ILE A 389 -19.90 -25.89 18.76
CA ILE A 389 -20.15 -24.52 19.20
C ILE A 389 -18.78 -23.86 19.44
N PRO A 390 -18.50 -22.67 18.86
CA PRO A 390 -17.26 -21.95 19.13
C PRO A 390 -17.14 -21.70 20.63
N VAL A 391 -16.08 -22.21 21.24
CA VAL A 391 -15.79 -21.95 22.65
C VAL A 391 -15.38 -20.48 22.78
N VAL A 392 -16.08 -19.73 23.64
CA VAL A 392 -15.72 -18.34 23.95
C VAL A 392 -14.31 -18.31 24.52
N SER A 393 -13.46 -17.41 24.01
CA SER A 393 -12.09 -17.27 24.52
C SER A 393 -12.11 -17.01 26.03
N GLN A 394 -11.24 -17.72 26.76
CA GLN A 394 -11.05 -17.47 28.20
C GLN A 394 -10.02 -16.37 28.46
N ARG A 395 -9.39 -15.81 27.43
CA ARG A 395 -8.51 -14.64 27.55
C ARG A 395 -9.35 -13.37 27.73
N PRO A 396 -8.93 -12.41 28.57
CA PRO A 396 -9.56 -11.09 28.62
C PRO A 396 -9.41 -10.38 27.27
N CYS A 397 -10.35 -9.50 26.92
CA CYS A 397 -10.45 -8.96 25.56
C CYS A 397 -9.20 -8.13 25.15
N ASN A 398 -8.54 -7.46 26.09
CA ASN A 398 -7.28 -6.75 25.86
C ASN A 398 -6.08 -7.65 25.49
N GLN A 399 -6.24 -8.97 25.48
CA GLN A 399 -5.22 -9.94 25.02
C GLN A 399 -5.61 -10.62 23.70
N TRP A 400 -6.71 -10.22 23.06
CA TRP A 400 -7.13 -10.77 21.77
C TRP A 400 -6.37 -10.12 20.62
N THR A 401 -5.94 -10.93 19.65
CA THR A 401 -5.31 -10.48 18.40
C THR A 401 -5.94 -11.20 17.21
N SER A 402 -5.82 -10.65 16.01
CA SER A 402 -6.19 -11.36 14.77
C SER A 402 -5.40 -12.67 14.63
N SER A 403 -4.12 -12.66 14.98
CA SER A 403 -3.21 -13.81 14.92
C SER A 403 -3.54 -14.96 15.87
N ASN A 404 -4.19 -14.70 17.02
CA ASN A 404 -4.53 -15.73 18.01
C ASN A 404 -5.95 -16.31 17.84
N GLY A 405 -6.72 -15.79 16.88
CA GLY A 405 -8.04 -16.28 16.49
C GLY A 405 -9.19 -15.92 17.43
N ASP A 406 -8.93 -15.26 18.56
CA ASP A 406 -9.97 -14.95 19.56
C ASP A 406 -11.08 -14.05 18.98
N ILE A 407 -10.70 -13.08 18.14
CA ILE A 407 -11.64 -12.19 17.44
C ILE A 407 -12.52 -12.99 16.45
N HIS A 408 -11.93 -13.89 15.66
CA HIS A 408 -12.68 -14.75 14.75
C HIS A 408 -13.66 -15.67 15.51
N ALA A 409 -13.24 -16.23 16.63
CA ALA A 409 -14.08 -17.06 17.50
C ALA A 409 -15.24 -16.24 18.11
N TRP A 410 -15.02 -14.99 18.50
CA TRP A 410 -16.06 -14.09 19.01
C TRP A 410 -17.14 -13.80 17.96
N PHE A 411 -16.76 -13.44 16.73
CA PHE A 411 -17.73 -13.20 15.64
C PHE A 411 -18.55 -14.46 15.34
N ALA A 412 -17.91 -15.63 15.33
CA ALA A 412 -18.59 -16.91 15.13
C ALA A 412 -19.56 -17.25 16.28
N TYR A 413 -19.15 -17.03 17.54
CA TYR A 413 -19.99 -17.25 18.73
C TYR A 413 -21.25 -16.38 18.71
N HIS A 414 -21.12 -15.10 18.36
CA HIS A 414 -22.25 -14.17 18.22
C HIS A 414 -23.05 -14.34 16.90
N ARG A 415 -22.72 -15.34 16.08
CA ARG A 415 -23.38 -15.63 14.79
C ARG A 415 -23.42 -14.40 13.87
N LEU A 416 -22.29 -13.73 13.74
CA LEU A 416 -22.09 -12.61 12.83
C LEU A 416 -21.47 -13.11 11.52
N SER A 417 -21.78 -12.47 10.40
CA SER A 417 -21.23 -12.89 9.10
C SER A 417 -19.72 -12.67 9.02
N THR A 418 -19.09 -13.47 8.16
CA THR A 418 -17.72 -13.25 7.70
C THR A 418 -17.56 -11.88 7.07
N GLU A 419 -18.56 -11.42 6.35
CA GLU A 419 -18.62 -10.14 5.66
C GLU A 419 -18.63 -8.95 6.63
N LEU A 420 -19.33 -9.08 7.77
CA LEU A 420 -19.30 -8.10 8.85
C LEU A 420 -17.94 -8.11 9.56
N ARG A 421 -17.38 -9.29 9.86
CA ARG A 421 -16.04 -9.41 10.44
C ARG A 421 -15.00 -8.75 9.55
N ASP A 422 -15.00 -9.07 8.26
CA ASP A 422 -14.05 -8.57 7.27
C ASP A 422 -14.32 -7.11 6.89
N LEU A 423 -15.47 -6.52 7.27
CA LEU A 423 -15.73 -5.09 7.17
C LEU A 423 -15.02 -4.30 8.28
N PHE A 424 -15.02 -4.84 9.51
CA PHE A 424 -14.43 -4.18 10.68
C PHE A 424 -12.94 -4.49 10.86
N ASP A 425 -12.50 -5.70 10.51
CA ASP A 425 -11.10 -6.13 10.43
C ASP A 425 -10.27 -5.76 11.67
N PHE A 426 -10.85 -5.92 12.86
CA PHE A 426 -10.18 -5.66 14.14
C PHE A 426 -8.94 -6.54 14.28
N GLN A 427 -7.78 -5.92 14.46
CA GLN A 427 -6.51 -6.59 14.70
C GLN A 427 -6.28 -6.89 16.18
N THR A 428 -6.91 -6.13 17.06
CA THR A 428 -6.85 -6.34 18.52
C THR A 428 -8.22 -6.23 19.19
N GLY A 429 -8.36 -6.85 20.36
CA GLY A 429 -9.55 -6.63 21.19
C GLY A 429 -9.60 -5.24 21.85
N GLU A 430 -8.48 -4.51 21.92
CA GLU A 430 -8.51 -3.11 22.37
C GLU A 430 -9.23 -2.20 21.37
N GLU A 431 -8.97 -2.34 20.07
CA GLU A 431 -9.71 -1.67 18.99
C GLU A 431 -11.22 -1.99 19.07
N MET A 432 -11.54 -3.25 19.36
CA MET A 432 -12.93 -3.71 19.48
C MET A 432 -13.66 -3.05 20.66
N LEU A 433 -12.97 -2.86 21.80
CA LEU A 433 -13.47 -2.15 22.97
C LEU A 433 -13.56 -0.63 22.77
N ASP A 434 -12.62 -0.03 22.04
CA ASP A 434 -12.65 1.39 21.67
C ASP A 434 -13.83 1.68 20.74
N TYR A 435 -14.02 0.81 19.74
CA TYR A 435 -15.14 0.89 18.83
C TYR A 435 -16.49 0.68 19.55
N ALA A 436 -16.58 -0.26 20.51
CA ALA A 436 -17.78 -0.44 21.34
C ALA A 436 -18.16 0.86 22.10
N GLN A 437 -17.18 1.60 22.64
CA GLN A 437 -17.42 2.87 23.32
C GLN A 437 -17.89 3.98 22.38
N LEU A 438 -17.37 4.02 21.15
CA LEU A 438 -17.81 4.96 20.11
C LEU A 438 -19.24 4.63 19.64
N LEU A 439 -19.54 3.34 19.45
CA LEU A 439 -20.85 2.88 19.01
C LEU A 439 -21.96 3.21 20.00
N ILE A 440 -21.72 3.04 21.31
CA ILE A 440 -22.70 3.37 22.37
C ILE A 440 -23.03 4.88 22.41
N LYS A 441 -22.09 5.75 22.01
CA LYS A 441 -22.30 7.20 22.02
C LYS A 441 -23.17 7.70 20.84
N ASP A 442 -23.05 7.08 19.67
CA ASP A 442 -23.55 7.63 18.38
C ASP A 442 -24.14 6.52 17.47
N CYS A 443 -24.79 5.50 18.03
CA CYS A 443 -25.15 4.24 17.34
C CYS A 443 -25.85 4.39 15.99
N GLU A 444 -26.88 5.22 15.89
CA GLU A 444 -27.64 5.43 14.64
C GLU A 444 -26.78 6.06 13.54
N LYS A 445 -25.91 7.00 13.90
CA LYS A 445 -24.98 7.66 12.98
C LYS A 445 -23.90 6.70 12.50
N GLN A 446 -23.36 5.87 13.38
CA GLN A 446 -22.42 4.80 13.00
C GLN A 446 -23.10 3.78 12.08
N MET A 447 -24.29 3.28 12.42
CA MET A 447 -25.06 2.35 11.59
C MET A 447 -25.24 2.86 10.15
N ASN A 448 -25.62 4.13 10.00
CA ASN A 448 -25.78 4.77 8.68
C ASN A 448 -24.46 4.92 7.90
N ILE A 449 -23.32 5.05 8.58
CA ILE A 449 -22.00 5.04 7.96
C ILE A 449 -21.65 3.62 7.49
N TYR A 450 -21.77 2.61 8.36
CA TYR A 450 -21.39 1.23 8.06
C TYR A 450 -22.30 0.56 7.02
N ALA A 451 -23.60 0.84 7.01
CA ALA A 451 -24.50 0.38 5.94
C ALA A 451 -24.03 0.82 4.55
N ARG A 452 -23.56 2.08 4.42
CA ARG A 452 -23.02 2.62 3.16
C ARG A 452 -21.69 1.97 2.77
N ILE A 453 -20.80 1.69 3.73
CA ILE A 453 -19.51 1.02 3.47
C ILE A 453 -19.75 -0.43 3.05
N PHE A 454 -20.65 -1.15 3.73
CA PHE A 454 -21.01 -2.52 3.40
C PHE A 454 -21.65 -2.61 2.00
N ALA A 455 -22.63 -1.76 1.69
CA ALA A 455 -23.22 -1.70 0.34
C ALA A 455 -22.17 -1.38 -0.74
N LYS A 456 -21.16 -0.55 -0.44
CA LYS A 456 -20.04 -0.26 -1.36
C LYS A 456 -19.08 -1.45 -1.52
N LYS A 457 -18.85 -2.25 -0.47
CA LYS A 457 -17.96 -3.43 -0.48
C LYS A 457 -18.62 -4.68 -1.11
N TYR A 458 -19.94 -4.81 -1.01
CA TYR A 458 -20.70 -6.00 -1.43
C TYR A 458 -21.74 -5.70 -2.53
N ASN A 459 -21.36 -4.90 -3.55
CA ASN A 459 -22.11 -4.66 -4.79
C ASN A 459 -23.59 -4.22 -4.61
N GLY A 460 -23.87 -3.36 -3.65
CA GLY A 460 -25.21 -2.83 -3.40
C GLY A 460 -26.10 -3.72 -2.54
N ASN A 461 -25.58 -4.83 -1.99
CA ASN A 461 -26.27 -5.56 -0.94
C ASN A 461 -26.30 -4.71 0.34
N ASP A 462 -27.50 -4.40 0.84
CA ASP A 462 -27.64 -3.75 2.14
C ASP A 462 -27.22 -4.69 3.27
N MET A 463 -26.52 -4.16 4.27
CA MET A 463 -26.28 -4.90 5.51
C MET A 463 -27.63 -5.16 6.19
N PRO A 464 -28.00 -6.41 6.52
CA PRO A 464 -29.28 -6.69 7.16
C PRO A 464 -29.38 -5.91 8.49
N PRO A 465 -30.40 -5.05 8.72
CA PRO A 465 -30.45 -4.21 9.92
C PRO A 465 -30.49 -5.03 11.23
N HIS A 466 -31.01 -6.24 11.18
CA HIS A 466 -31.03 -7.19 12.30
C HIS A 466 -29.64 -7.75 12.64
N GLU A 467 -28.71 -7.75 11.70
CA GLU A 467 -27.33 -8.21 11.89
C GLU A 467 -26.49 -7.13 12.57
N PHE A 468 -26.56 -5.88 12.09
CA PHE A 468 -25.90 -4.76 12.78
C PHE A 468 -26.40 -4.61 14.22
N ASN A 469 -27.72 -4.76 14.45
CA ASN A 469 -28.29 -4.77 15.80
C ASN A 469 -27.78 -5.93 16.68
N ARG A 470 -27.47 -7.10 16.10
CA ARG A 470 -26.85 -8.22 16.82
C ARG A 470 -25.41 -7.90 17.21
N PHE A 471 -24.65 -7.31 16.29
CA PHE A 471 -23.27 -6.86 16.51
C PHE A 471 -23.18 -5.75 17.57
N ALA A 472 -24.04 -4.73 17.49
CA ALA A 472 -24.10 -3.65 18.47
C ALA A 472 -24.38 -4.19 19.89
N LYS A 473 -25.38 -5.07 20.04
CA LYS A 473 -25.69 -5.72 21.32
C LYS A 473 -24.56 -6.63 21.84
N ALA A 474 -23.84 -7.29 20.94
CA ALA A 474 -22.68 -8.09 21.29
C ALA A 474 -21.52 -7.21 21.80
N LEU A 475 -21.22 -6.09 21.14
CA LEU A 475 -20.22 -5.11 21.57
C LEU A 475 -20.59 -4.42 22.90
N GLU A 476 -21.85 -4.07 23.09
CA GLU A 476 -22.34 -3.58 24.40
C GLU A 476 -22.09 -4.60 25.51
N GLN A 477 -22.33 -5.88 25.24
CA GLN A 477 -22.09 -6.95 26.20
C GLN A 477 -20.59 -7.10 26.47
N LEU A 478 -19.76 -7.10 25.42
CA LEU A 478 -18.30 -7.14 25.52
C LEU A 478 -17.76 -5.99 26.39
N LEU A 479 -18.31 -4.79 26.27
CA LEU A 479 -17.93 -3.64 27.11
C LEU A 479 -18.39 -3.81 28.58
N ARG A 480 -19.59 -4.35 28.82
CA ARG A 480 -20.06 -4.68 30.18
C ARG A 480 -19.17 -5.73 30.85
N ASP A 481 -18.68 -6.70 30.08
CA ASP A 481 -17.82 -7.78 30.57
C ASP A 481 -16.33 -7.37 30.71
N ASN A 482 -15.94 -6.24 30.10
CA ASN A 482 -14.59 -5.65 30.18
C ASN A 482 -14.65 -4.18 30.65
N PRO A 483 -15.11 -3.90 31.90
CA PRO A 483 -15.32 -2.54 32.38
C PRO A 483 -14.00 -1.80 32.54
N ARG A 484 -13.72 -0.84 31.64
CA ARG A 484 -12.61 0.11 31.83
C ARG A 484 -12.97 1.12 32.92
N SER A 485 -11.99 1.45 33.77
CA SER A 485 -12.15 2.51 34.77
C SER A 485 -12.50 3.83 34.08
N PRO A 486 -13.49 4.61 34.57
CA PRO A 486 -13.90 5.84 33.91
C PRO A 486 -12.73 6.82 33.87
N MET A 487 -12.33 7.18 32.64
CA MET A 487 -11.45 8.32 32.40
C MET A 487 -12.07 9.55 33.09
N LYS A 488 -11.29 10.32 33.86
CA LYS A 488 -11.80 11.46 34.64
C LYS A 488 -12.27 12.58 33.72
N THR A 489 -13.54 12.52 33.30
CA THR A 489 -14.21 13.61 32.58
C THR A 489 -14.58 14.72 33.55
N ASN A 490 -14.02 15.92 33.36
CA ASN A 490 -14.47 17.11 34.08
C ASN A 490 -15.97 17.37 33.83
N PRO A 491 -16.75 17.78 34.84
CA PRO A 491 -18.21 17.81 34.72
C PRO A 491 -18.74 19.10 34.09
N SER A 492 -18.90 19.09 32.76
CA SER A 492 -19.90 19.86 32.01
C SER A 492 -20.05 19.21 30.62
N THR A 493 -21.22 18.85 30.11
CA THR A 493 -22.59 19.32 30.38
C THR A 493 -23.60 18.16 30.42
N SER A 494 -24.71 18.35 31.13
CA SER A 494 -25.82 17.40 31.12
C SER A 494 -26.71 17.57 29.88
N ASN A 495 -27.01 16.49 29.16
CA ASN A 495 -28.36 16.30 28.61
C ASN A 495 -28.71 14.84 28.27
N LYS A 496 -29.65 14.31 29.05
CA LYS A 496 -30.70 13.32 28.75
C LYS A 496 -30.37 12.16 27.80
N SER A 497 -30.19 11.00 28.42
CA SER A 497 -30.41 9.68 27.82
C SER A 497 -31.81 9.58 27.18
N SER A 498 -31.85 9.04 25.96
CA SER A 498 -33.04 8.46 25.33
C SER A 498 -32.72 7.00 24.99
N THR A 499 -33.27 6.07 25.76
CA THR A 499 -33.17 4.62 25.50
C THR A 499 -33.89 4.26 24.21
N CYS A 500 -33.16 3.76 23.21
CA CYS A 500 -33.74 3.24 21.98
C CYS A 500 -34.33 1.84 22.23
N THR A 501 -35.65 1.76 22.35
CA THR A 501 -36.39 0.48 22.37
C THR A 501 -36.91 0.21 20.96
N ILE A 502 -36.48 -0.91 20.38
CA ILE A 502 -36.77 -1.30 18.99
C ILE A 502 -38.15 -1.98 18.89
N LEU A 503 -38.88 -1.66 17.83
CA LEU A 503 -39.80 -2.55 17.11
C LEU A 503 -39.30 -2.68 15.67
#